data_AF-A0A352FLH3-F1
#
_entry.id   AF-A0A352FLH3-F1
#
_cell.length_a   1.000
_cell.length_b   1.000
_cell.length_c   1.000
_cell.angle_alpha   90.00
_cell.angle_beta   90.00
_cell.angle_gamma   90.00
#
_symmetry.space_group_name_H-M   'P 1'
#
loop_
_entity.id
_entity.type
_entity.pdbx_description
1 polymer ?
#
loop_
_entity_poly.entity_id
_entity_poly.type
_entity_poly.pdbx_seq_one_letter_code
_entity_poly.pdbx_strand_id
1 'polypeptide(L)' 'MAEVGDKFSVGSTCPQTGRYKHSVCDNTEIFNKGNTFAPCANSSCPKKGAEWVLKDKLT' A
#
# COMPACT_ATOMS: atom_id res chain seq x y z
N MET A 1 -3.46 14.30 6.33
CA MET A 1 -2.44 13.64 5.48
C MET A 1 -2.08 12.34 6.15
N ALA A 2 -1.83 11.27 5.41
CA ALA A 2 -1.42 10.02 6.05
C ALA A 2 0.04 10.11 6.56
N GLU A 3 0.40 9.21 7.44
CA GLU A 3 1.67 9.14 8.15
C GLU A 3 2.39 7.82 7.86
N VAL A 4 3.71 7.82 8.00
CA VAL A 4 4.49 6.58 7.84
C VAL A 4 4.05 5.61 8.94
N GLY A 5 3.70 4.39 8.55
CA GLY A 5 3.13 3.39 9.43
C GLY A 5 1.60 3.26 9.35
N ASP A 6 0.90 4.22 8.74
CA ASP A 6 -0.54 4.08 8.48
C ASP A 6 -0.82 2.88 7.58
N LYS A 7 -1.94 2.21 7.87
CA LYS A 7 -2.42 1.03 7.15
C LYS A 7 -3.63 1.37 6.31
N PHE A 8 -3.66 0.83 5.10
CA PHE A 8 -4.71 1.07 4.13
C PHE A 8 -5.22 -0.23 3.56
N SER A 9 -6.53 -0.41 3.58
CA SER A 9 -7.18 -1.56 2.97
C SER A 9 -7.08 -1.52 1.46
N VAL A 10 -6.97 -2.70 0.84
CA VAL A 10 -7.16 -2.85 -0.60
C VAL A 10 -8.55 -2.32 -0.98
N GLY A 11 -8.63 -1.58 -2.08
CA GLY A 11 -9.86 -0.90 -2.53
C GLY A 11 -10.05 0.51 -1.96
N SER A 12 -9.27 0.95 -0.97
CA SER A 12 -9.30 2.34 -0.50
C SER A 12 -8.53 3.28 -1.43
N THR A 13 -8.92 4.55 -1.46
CA THR A 13 -8.21 5.59 -2.21
C THR A 13 -6.96 6.03 -1.45
N CYS A 14 -5.84 6.15 -2.17
CA CYS A 14 -4.54 6.52 -1.66
C CYS A 14 -4.53 8.02 -1.30
N PRO A 15 -4.38 8.39 -0.01
CA PRO A 15 -4.49 9.77 0.42
C PRO A 15 -3.26 10.63 0.05
N GLN A 16 -2.13 9.99 -0.27
CA GLN A 16 -0.89 10.65 -0.67
C GLN A 16 -0.06 9.77 -1.59
N THR A 17 0.87 10.36 -2.33
CA THR A 17 1.83 9.59 -3.12
C THR A 17 2.92 9.07 -2.19
N GLY A 18 3.29 7.79 -2.34
CA GLY A 18 4.25 7.18 -1.44
C GLY A 18 4.59 5.74 -1.79
N ARG A 19 5.61 5.23 -1.11
CA ARG A 19 5.98 3.81 -1.14
C ARG A 19 5.27 3.08 -0.01
N TYR A 20 4.53 2.05 -0.35
CA TYR A 20 3.76 1.24 0.57
C TYR A 20 4.32 -0.19 0.59
N LYS A 21 4.41 -0.77 1.79
CA LYS A 21 4.78 -2.18 1.99
C LYS A 21 3.54 -2.98 2.33
N HIS A 22 3.36 -4.12 1.68
CA HIS A 22 2.27 -5.02 2.01
C HIS A 22 2.46 -5.59 3.42
N SER A 23 1.41 -5.68 4.22
CA SER A 23 1.54 -6.05 5.65
C SER A 23 1.97 -7.51 5.87
N VAL A 24 1.75 -8.38 4.88
CA VAL A 24 1.95 -9.84 4.99
C VAL A 24 3.21 -10.33 4.27
N CYS A 25 3.76 -9.55 3.34
CA CYS A 25 4.94 -9.97 2.58
C CYS A 25 5.87 -8.78 2.30
N ASP A 26 7.08 -9.05 1.86
CA ASP A 26 8.07 -8.01 1.56
C ASP A 26 7.81 -7.24 0.26
N ASN A 27 6.65 -7.45 -0.37
CA ASN A 27 6.27 -6.68 -1.56
C ASN A 27 6.06 -5.21 -1.21
N THR A 28 6.67 -4.33 -2.00
CA THR A 28 6.49 -2.88 -1.89
C THR A 28 6.05 -2.32 -3.22
N GLU A 29 5.07 -1.42 -3.21
CA GLU A 29 4.56 -0.74 -4.40
C GLU A 29 4.45 0.76 -4.14
N ILE A 30 4.57 1.55 -5.21
CA ILE A 30 4.35 2.98 -5.15
C ILE A 30 2.91 3.25 -5.56
N PHE A 31 2.15 3.88 -4.67
CA PHE A 31 0.80 4.33 -4.97
C PHE A 31 0.80 5.85 -5.07
N ASN A 32 0.17 6.37 -6.12
CA ASN A 32 -0.02 7.80 -6.32
C ASN A 32 -1.27 8.28 -5.59
N LYS A 33 -1.25 9.52 -5.11
CA LYS A 33 -2.42 10.16 -4.52
C LYS A 33 -3.62 10.07 -5.48
N GLY A 34 -4.75 9.60 -4.97
CA GLY A 34 -5.98 9.40 -5.73
C GLY A 34 -6.12 8.03 -6.41
N ASN A 35 -5.04 7.23 -6.51
CA ASN A 35 -5.16 5.85 -6.98
C ASN A 35 -5.78 4.96 -5.91
N THR A 36 -6.37 3.84 -6.33
CA THR A 36 -6.89 2.83 -5.40
C THR A 36 -5.79 1.84 -5.04
N PHE A 37 -5.70 1.44 -3.77
CA PHE A 37 -4.80 0.36 -3.34
C PHE A 37 -5.22 -0.96 -4.00
N ALA A 38 -4.38 -1.47 -4.89
CA ALA A 38 -4.60 -2.75 -5.57
C ALA A 38 -4.27 -3.93 -4.64
N PRO A 39 -4.83 -5.13 -4.87
CA PRO A 39 -4.36 -6.34 -4.22
C PRO A 39 -2.87 -6.56 -4.50
N CYS A 40 -2.16 -7.20 -3.56
CA CYS A 40 -0.75 -7.50 -3.72
C CYS A 40 -0.47 -8.25 -5.03
N ALA A 41 0.41 -7.67 -5.86
CA ALA A 41 0.78 -8.25 -7.15
C ALA A 41 1.63 -9.52 -7.02
N ASN A 42 2.26 -9.75 -5.86
CA ASN A 42 3.08 -10.94 -5.64
C ASN A 42 2.22 -12.22 -5.70
N SER A 43 2.46 -13.04 -6.72
CA SER A 43 1.75 -14.30 -6.98
C SER A 43 1.81 -15.28 -5.82
N SER A 44 2.91 -15.30 -5.07
CA SER A 44 3.12 -16.19 -3.92
C SER A 44 2.58 -15.60 -2.61
N CYS A 45 1.97 -14.42 -2.62
CA CYS A 45 1.42 -13.82 -1.42
C CYS A 45 0.22 -14.65 -0.92
N PRO A 46 0.24 -15.15 0.32
CA PRO A 46 -0.84 -15.98 0.86
C PRO A 46 -2.13 -15.18 1.10
N LYS A 47 -2.04 -13.84 1.22
CA LYS A 47 -3.19 -12.97 1.50
C LYS A 47 -3.10 -11.67 0.70
N LYS A 48 -3.37 -11.74 -0.61
CA LYS A 48 -3.27 -10.59 -1.53
C LYS A 48 -4.15 -9.39 -1.15
N GLY A 49 -5.26 -9.62 -0.44
CA GLY A 49 -6.16 -8.56 0.02
C GLY A 49 -5.78 -7.93 1.35
N ALA A 50 -4.56 -8.16 1.87
CA ALA A 50 -4.14 -7.56 3.12
C ALA A 50 -3.77 -6.08 2.96
N GLU A 51 -3.61 -5.40 4.08
CA GLU A 51 -3.39 -3.96 4.11
C GLU A 51 -2.01 -3.56 3.55
N TRP A 52 -1.97 -2.34 3.01
CA TRP A 52 -0.76 -1.63 2.63
C TRP A 52 -0.34 -0.67 3.71
N VAL A 53 0.93 -0.72 4.11
CA VAL A 53 1.51 0.12 5.14
C VAL A 53 2.40 1.17 4.50
N LEU A 54 2.12 2.45 4.72
CA LEU A 54 2.98 3.51 4.19
C LEU A 54 4.37 3.45 4.82
N LYS A 55 5.42 3.44 3.99
CA LYS A 55 6.81 3.47 4.42
C LYS A 55 7.48 4.81 4.15
N ASP A 56 7.26 5.37 2.97
CA ASP A 56 7.91 6.60 2.55
C ASP A 56 6.91 7.50 1.83
N LYS A 57 6.89 8.78 2.19
CA LYS A 57 6.09 9.79 1.48
C LYS A 57 6.91 10.27 0.29
N LEU A 58 6.32 10.24 -0.90
CA LEU A 58 6.93 10.74 -2.12
C LEU A 58 6.16 12.00 -2.54
N THR A 59 6.88 13.11 -2.67
CA THR A 59 6.35 14.42 -3.10
C THR A 59 6.05 14.46 -4.58
#